data_AF-A0A2T0GT55-F1
#
_entry.id   AF-A0A2T0GT55-F1
#
_cell.length_a   1.000
_cell.length_b   1.000
_cell.length_c   1.000
_cell.angle_alpha   90.00
_cell.angle_beta   90.00
_cell.angle_gamma   90.00
#
_symmetry.space_group_name_H-M   'P 1'
#
loop_
_entity.id
_entity.type
_entity.pdbx_description
1 polymer ?
#
loop_
_entity_poly.entity_id
_entity_poly.type
_entity_poly.pdbx_seq_one_letter_code
_entity_poly.pdbx_strand_id
1 'polypeptide(L)'
;MPRIPVHSVEDAPQQSRQRLQQLRDQFGTVLNIHGEMAHSPVVLAAYGGILDAITEHGTFDAPTREAIALAVGNTNDRGYCQSAHTQGAKAAGWSETELTELFAPVLVNIFTNYFNHYARTELDIPAAPAVPSR
;
A
#
# COMPACT_ATOMS: atom_id res chain seq x y z
N MET A 1 -15.62 -13.12 9.46
CA MET A 1 -14.50 -14.07 9.65
C MET A 1 -13.65 -14.06 8.39
N PRO A 2 -12.32 -14.16 8.48
CA PRO A 2 -11.45 -14.16 7.30
C PRO A 2 -11.67 -15.45 6.48
N ARG A 3 -11.47 -15.37 5.17
CA ARG A 3 -11.62 -16.54 4.26
C ARG A 3 -10.42 -17.48 4.32
N ILE A 4 -9.28 -16.95 4.76
CA ILE A 4 -8.03 -17.68 4.95
C ILE A 4 -7.69 -17.54 6.43
N PRO A 5 -7.31 -18.62 7.14
CA PRO A 5 -6.83 -18.52 8.52
C PRO A 5 -5.62 -17.59 8.63
N VAL A 6 -5.33 -17.11 9.84
CA VAL A 6 -4.13 -16.31 10.10
C VAL A 6 -3.10 -17.22 10.77
N HIS A 7 -1.91 -17.34 10.19
CA HIS A 7 -0.79 -18.05 10.81
C HIS A 7 -0.01 -17.19 11.80
N SER A 8 0.51 -17.82 12.84
CA SER A 8 1.61 -17.31 13.66
C SER A 8 2.97 -17.75 13.07
N VAL A 9 4.07 -17.24 13.62
CA VAL A 9 5.42 -17.69 13.20
C VAL A 9 5.63 -19.18 13.51
N GLU A 10 5.03 -19.66 14.59
CA GLU A 10 5.19 -21.00 15.12
C GLU A 10 4.41 -22.03 14.30
N ASP A 11 3.19 -21.70 13.86
CA ASP A 11 2.31 -22.61 13.12
C ASP A 11 2.40 -22.51 11.59
N ALA A 12 3.01 -21.45 11.05
CA ALA A 12 3.17 -21.26 9.61
C ALA A 12 3.97 -22.43 8.97
N PRO A 13 3.77 -22.69 7.66
CA PRO A 13 4.63 -23.60 6.89
C PRO A 13 6.11 -23.27 7.09
N GLN A 14 6.95 -24.29 7.25
CA GLN A 14 8.37 -24.12 7.61
C GLN A 14 9.12 -23.12 6.70
N GLN A 15 8.82 -23.13 5.40
CA GLN A 15 9.43 -22.23 4.41
C GLN A 15 8.99 -20.75 4.56
N SER A 16 7.84 -20.50 5.16
CA SER A 16 7.31 -19.13 5.39
C SER A 16 7.78 -18.53 6.71
N ARG A 17 8.16 -19.35 7.70
CA ARG A 17 8.44 -18.90 9.08
C ARG A 17 9.52 -17.83 9.15
N GLN A 18 10.61 -18.00 8.41
CA GLN A 18 11.72 -17.04 8.43
C GLN A 18 11.27 -15.66 7.92
N ARG A 19 10.56 -15.60 6.78
CA ARG A 19 10.08 -14.32 6.26
C ARG A 19 9.00 -13.71 7.16
N LEU A 20 8.11 -14.53 7.72
CA LEU A 20 7.08 -14.08 8.64
C LEU A 20 7.68 -13.49 9.93
N GLN A 21 8.75 -14.11 10.43
CA GLN A 21 9.54 -13.60 11.54
C GLN A 21 10.16 -12.24 11.22
N GLN A 22 10.78 -12.07 10.05
CA GLN A 22 11.37 -10.78 9.65
C GLN A 22 10.32 -9.67 9.59
N LEU A 23 9.12 -9.96 9.07
CA LEU A 23 8.01 -9.01 9.06
C LEU A 23 7.53 -8.70 10.48
N ARG A 24 7.47 -9.69 11.38
CA ARG A 24 7.19 -9.45 12.80
C ARG A 24 8.20 -8.49 13.42
N ASP A 25 9.48 -8.66 13.12
CA ASP A 25 10.54 -7.81 13.66
C ASP A 25 10.45 -6.38 13.09
N GLN A 26 10.09 -6.24 11.82
CA GLN A 26 9.91 -4.95 11.15
C GLN A 26 8.69 -4.17 11.66
N PHE A 27 7.56 -4.85 11.85
CA PHE A 27 6.28 -4.22 12.22
C PHE A 27 5.94 -4.33 13.73
N GLY A 28 6.80 -4.98 14.52
CA GLY A 28 6.60 -5.26 15.95
C GLY A 28 5.61 -6.39 16.25
N THR A 29 4.77 -6.78 15.29
CA THR A 29 3.84 -7.91 15.37
C THR A 29 3.61 -8.52 13.99
N VAL A 30 3.06 -9.74 13.93
CA VAL A 30 2.56 -10.31 12.67
C VAL A 30 1.20 -9.68 12.39
N LEU A 31 1.12 -8.86 11.34
CA LEU A 31 -0.18 -8.37 10.87
C LEU A 31 -0.97 -9.53 10.26
N ASN A 32 -2.30 -9.49 10.37
CA ASN A 32 -3.17 -10.56 9.87
C ASN A 32 -2.90 -10.87 8.39
N ILE A 33 -2.66 -9.85 7.56
CA ILE A 33 -2.33 -10.04 6.15
C ILE A 33 -1.03 -10.83 5.93
N HIS A 34 -0.02 -10.66 6.78
CA HIS A 34 1.23 -11.41 6.69
C HIS A 34 1.03 -12.86 7.10
N GLY A 35 0.26 -13.10 8.16
CA GLY A 35 -0.11 -14.45 8.59
C GLY A 35 -0.99 -15.18 7.56
N GLU A 36 -1.90 -14.47 6.87
CA GLU A 36 -2.68 -15.01 5.77
C GLU A 36 -1.76 -15.35 4.56
N MET A 37 -0.87 -14.43 4.16
CA MET A 37 0.09 -14.66 3.08
C MET A 37 1.04 -15.84 3.36
N ALA A 38 1.35 -16.12 4.63
CA ALA A 38 2.24 -17.20 5.04
C ALA A 38 1.76 -18.60 4.65
N HIS A 39 0.49 -18.78 4.27
CA HIS A 39 0.00 -20.01 3.64
C HIS A 39 0.79 -20.39 2.38
N SER A 40 1.38 -19.40 1.69
CA SER A 40 2.16 -19.60 0.47
C SER A 40 3.54 -18.93 0.61
N PRO A 41 4.64 -19.72 0.71
CA PRO A 41 5.98 -19.17 0.82
C PRO A 41 6.34 -18.22 -0.34
N VAL A 42 5.87 -18.52 -1.56
CA VAL A 42 6.12 -17.66 -2.73
C VAL A 42 5.40 -16.31 -2.63
N VAL A 43 4.18 -16.27 -2.07
CA VAL A 43 3.44 -15.01 -1.89
C VAL A 43 4.12 -14.16 -0.83
N LEU A 44 4.45 -14.75 0.32
CA LEU A 44 5.09 -14.02 1.42
C LEU A 44 6.48 -13.53 1.02
N ALA A 45 7.24 -14.34 0.29
CA ALA A 45 8.55 -13.95 -0.24
C ALA A 45 8.44 -12.82 -1.28
N ALA A 46 7.47 -12.87 -2.20
CA ALA A 46 7.27 -11.82 -3.19
C ALA A 46 6.87 -10.49 -2.55
N TYR A 47 5.88 -10.51 -1.65
CA TYR A 47 5.52 -9.34 -0.84
C TYR A 47 6.73 -8.79 -0.09
N GLY A 48 7.48 -9.70 0.51
CA GLY A 48 8.70 -9.39 1.23
C GLY A 48 9.73 -8.65 0.38
N GLY A 49 10.10 -9.22 -0.76
CA GLY A 49 11.09 -8.63 -1.66
C GLY A 49 10.66 -7.27 -2.22
N ILE A 50 9.35 -7.04 -2.42
CA ILE A 50 8.84 -5.71 -2.80
C ILE A 50 9.11 -4.69 -1.67
N LEU A 51 8.80 -5.04 -0.42
CA LEU A 51 9.06 -4.15 0.72
C LEU A 51 10.56 -3.89 0.91
N ASP A 52 11.38 -4.92 0.78
CA ASP A 52 12.83 -4.81 0.93
C ASP A 52 13.38 -3.87 -0.16
N ALA A 53 13.00 -4.06 -1.43
CA ALA A 53 13.39 -3.17 -2.53
C ALA A 53 12.93 -1.71 -2.33
N ILE A 54 11.70 -1.49 -1.84
CA ILE A 54 11.21 -0.15 -1.51
C ILE A 54 12.01 0.47 -0.37
N THR A 55 12.44 -0.32 0.62
CA THR A 55 13.19 0.17 1.77
C THR A 55 14.64 0.47 1.41
N GLU A 56 15.28 -0.38 0.61
CA GLU A 56 16.69 -0.27 0.25
C GLU A 56 16.95 0.72 -0.89
N HIS A 57 16.00 0.86 -1.81
CA HIS A 57 16.20 1.62 -3.06
C HIS A 57 15.15 2.72 -3.29
N GLY A 58 14.13 2.79 -2.43
CA GLY A 58 13.11 3.84 -2.53
C GLY A 58 13.68 5.22 -2.22
N THR A 59 13.23 6.21 -2.98
CA THR A 59 13.65 7.62 -2.80
C THR A 59 12.61 8.46 -2.07
N PHE A 60 11.39 7.94 -1.88
CA PHE A 60 10.34 8.60 -1.10
C PHE A 60 10.53 8.35 0.40
N ASP A 61 10.30 9.39 1.20
CA ASP A 61 10.29 9.31 2.65
C ASP A 61 9.07 8.51 3.18
N ALA A 62 9.05 8.22 4.48
CA ALA A 62 7.94 7.49 5.09
C ALA A 62 6.58 8.23 4.98
N PRO A 63 6.48 9.54 5.28
CA PRO A 63 5.26 10.31 5.08
C PRO A 63 4.68 10.18 3.66
N THR A 64 5.51 10.34 2.64
CA THR A 64 5.09 10.28 1.23
C THR A 64 4.62 8.87 0.85
N ARG A 65 5.31 7.82 1.31
CA ARG A 65 4.90 6.43 1.04
C ARG A 65 3.55 6.10 1.65
N GLU A 66 3.29 6.55 2.87
CA GLU A 66 1.98 6.35 3.54
C GLU A 66 0.87 7.17 2.88
N ALA A 67 1.17 8.39 2.41
CA ALA A 67 0.24 9.20 1.63
C ALA A 67 -0.27 8.47 0.38
N ILE A 68 0.66 7.90 -0.40
CA ILE A 68 0.36 7.13 -1.61
C ILE A 68 -0.49 5.92 -1.26
N ALA A 69 -0.09 5.17 -0.23
CA ALA A 69 -0.79 3.96 0.17
C ALA A 69 -2.21 4.25 0.70
N LEU A 70 -2.38 5.32 1.48
CA LEU A 70 -3.68 5.76 1.99
C LEU A 70 -4.59 6.26 0.85
N ALA A 71 -4.05 7.02 -0.11
CA ALA A 71 -4.80 7.44 -1.30
C ALA A 71 -5.32 6.23 -2.09
N VAL A 72 -4.47 5.21 -2.30
CA VAL A 72 -4.87 3.94 -2.96
C VAL A 72 -5.87 3.16 -2.11
N GLY A 73 -5.75 3.16 -0.78
CA GLY A 73 -6.70 2.53 0.13
C GLY A 73 -8.08 3.18 0.09
N ASN A 74 -8.12 4.52 -0.04
CA ASN A 74 -9.35 5.30 -0.18
C ASN A 74 -10.04 5.02 -1.51
N THR A 75 -9.31 5.02 -2.63
CA THR A 75 -9.89 4.81 -3.97
C THR A 75 -10.41 3.39 -4.17
N ASN A 76 -9.80 2.39 -3.52
CA ASN A 76 -10.22 0.99 -3.60
C ASN A 76 -11.30 0.60 -2.57
N ASP A 77 -11.74 1.54 -1.73
CA ASP A 77 -12.72 1.32 -0.66
C ASP A 77 -12.37 0.14 0.28
N ARG A 78 -11.12 0.10 0.75
CA ARG A 78 -10.60 -0.98 1.60
C ARG A 78 -10.34 -0.52 3.03
N GLY A 79 -11.32 -0.76 3.91
CA GLY A 79 -11.24 -0.38 5.33
C GLY A 79 -9.99 -0.90 6.08
N TYR A 80 -9.51 -2.11 5.79
CA TYR A 80 -8.26 -2.61 6.39
C TYR A 80 -7.04 -1.76 5.98
N CYS A 81 -6.89 -1.49 4.68
CA CYS A 81 -5.79 -0.68 4.15
C CYS A 81 -5.86 0.76 4.64
N GLN A 82 -7.05 1.36 4.64
CA GLN A 82 -7.28 2.70 5.17
C GLN A 82 -6.87 2.80 6.64
N SER A 83 -7.26 1.81 7.45
CA SER A 83 -6.91 1.78 8.88
C SER A 83 -5.42 1.58 9.12
N ALA A 84 -4.78 0.69 8.35
CA ALA A 84 -3.34 0.42 8.46
C ALA A 84 -2.52 1.65 8.05
N HIS A 85 -2.82 2.26 6.91
CA HIS A 85 -2.06 3.40 6.37
C HIS A 85 -2.40 4.73 7.07
N THR A 86 -3.57 4.87 7.69
CA THR A 86 -3.83 5.98 8.61
C THR A 86 -2.91 5.91 9.83
N GLN A 87 -2.73 4.73 10.42
CA GLN A 87 -1.81 4.54 11.55
C GLN A 87 -0.35 4.70 11.11
N GLY A 88 0.02 4.16 9.95
CA GLY A 88 1.35 4.33 9.35
C GLY A 88 1.69 5.81 9.12
N ALA A 89 0.78 6.57 8.50
CA ALA A 89 0.94 8.01 8.29
C ALA A 89 1.13 8.78 9.62
N LYS A 90 0.32 8.48 10.65
CA LYS A 90 0.50 9.08 11.99
C LYS A 90 1.87 8.76 12.58
N ALA A 91 2.31 7.50 12.48
CA ALA A 91 3.62 7.07 12.96
C ALA A 91 4.77 7.73 12.17
N ALA A 92 4.53 8.08 10.90
CA ALA A 92 5.45 8.83 10.05
C ALA A 92 5.43 10.35 10.32
N GLY A 93 4.53 10.84 11.19
CA GLY A 93 4.49 12.24 11.63
C GLY A 93 3.36 13.09 11.04
N TRP A 94 2.41 12.50 10.31
CA TRP A 94 1.26 13.25 9.81
C TRP A 94 0.33 13.71 10.93
N SER A 95 -0.11 14.95 10.81
CA SER A 95 -1.17 15.56 11.60
C SER A 95 -2.56 15.10 11.16
N GLU A 96 -3.57 15.33 12.01
CA GLU A 96 -4.97 15.11 11.64
C GLU A 96 -5.41 16.02 10.49
N THR A 97 -4.82 17.22 10.39
CA THR A 97 -5.02 18.13 9.26
C THR A 97 -4.51 17.51 7.97
N GLU A 98 -3.30 16.98 7.92
CA GLU A 98 -2.76 16.35 6.69
C GLU A 98 -3.55 15.09 6.29
N LEU A 99 -3.94 14.27 7.28
CA LEU A 99 -4.78 13.09 7.03
C LEU A 99 -6.14 13.45 6.43
N THR A 100 -6.77 14.51 6.93
CA THR A 100 -8.07 14.96 6.42
C THR A 100 -7.93 15.72 5.11
N GLU A 101 -6.87 16.51 4.94
CA GLU A 101 -6.56 17.24 3.72
C GLU A 101 -6.36 16.29 2.54
N LEU A 102 -5.71 15.13 2.71
CA LEU A 102 -5.49 14.13 1.67
C LEU A 102 -6.77 13.74 0.90
N PHE A 103 -7.93 13.82 1.53
CA PHE A 103 -9.21 13.55 0.89
C PHE A 103 -9.51 14.50 -0.28
N ALA A 104 -9.17 15.79 -0.15
CA ALA A 104 -9.44 16.80 -1.18
C ALA A 104 -8.70 16.53 -2.50
N PRO A 105 -7.35 16.35 -2.54
CA PRO A 105 -6.66 16.03 -3.77
C PRO A 105 -7.06 14.66 -4.33
N VAL A 106 -7.38 13.66 -3.49
CA VAL A 106 -7.87 12.36 -3.99
C VAL A 106 -9.22 12.52 -4.70
N LEU A 107 -10.19 13.20 -4.08
CA LEU A 107 -11.51 13.39 -4.68
C LEU A 107 -11.49 14.24 -5.94
N VAL A 108 -10.74 15.35 -5.96
CA VAL A 108 -10.71 16.22 -7.14
C VAL A 108 -10.16 15.46 -8.35
N ASN A 109 -9.13 14.63 -8.16
CA ASN A 109 -8.56 13.81 -9.23
C ASN A 109 -9.54 12.73 -9.70
N ILE A 110 -10.26 12.07 -8.79
CA ILE A 110 -11.31 11.11 -9.17
C ILE A 110 -12.38 11.82 -10.01
N PHE A 111 -12.92 12.93 -9.50
CA PHE A 111 -13.98 13.70 -10.15
C PHE A 111 -13.57 14.16 -11.55
N THR A 112 -12.41 14.79 -11.69
CA THR A 112 -11.94 15.31 -12.97
C THR A 112 -11.62 14.17 -13.95
N ASN A 113 -11.08 13.04 -13.48
CA ASN A 113 -10.85 11.88 -14.34
C ASN A 113 -12.16 11.34 -14.94
N TYR A 114 -13.22 11.20 -14.13
CA TYR A 114 -14.54 10.77 -14.62
C TYR A 114 -15.15 11.80 -15.59
N PHE A 115 -15.06 13.09 -15.25
CA PHE A 115 -15.59 14.15 -16.10
C PHE A 115 -14.86 14.19 -17.45
N ASN A 116 -13.53 14.14 -17.45
CA ASN A 116 -12.73 14.15 -18.68
C ASN A 116 -13.02 12.94 -19.56
N HIS A 117 -13.22 11.77 -18.95
CA HIS A 117 -13.61 10.57 -19.70
C HIS A 117 -14.99 10.72 -20.36
N TYR A 118 -15.98 11.25 -19.62
CA TYR A 118 -17.32 11.51 -20.13
C TYR A 118 -17.34 12.55 -21.25
N ALA A 119 -16.67 13.69 -21.03
CA ALA A 119 -16.63 14.79 -21.98
C ALA A 119 -15.75 14.50 -23.21
N ARG A 120 -14.93 13.43 -23.17
CA ARG A 120 -13.92 13.11 -24.17
C ARG A 120 -12.97 14.30 -24.38
N THR A 121 -12.57 14.93 -23.28
CA THR A 121 -11.73 16.13 -23.28
C THR A 121 -10.50 15.93 -24.16
N GLU A 122 -10.30 16.83 -25.11
CA GLU A 122 -9.13 16.82 -26.00
C GLU A 122 -7.87 17.19 -25.21
N LEU A 123 -6.74 16.59 -25.57
CA LEU A 123 -5.46 16.89 -24.95
C LEU A 123 -4.93 18.24 -25.47
N ASP A 124 -4.93 19.25 -24.62
CA ASP A 124 -4.49 20.62 -24.91
C ASP A 124 -3.17 21.02 -24.23
N ILE A 125 -2.58 20.08 -23.48
CA ILE A 125 -1.25 20.18 -22.86
C ILE A 125 -0.29 19.17 -23.49
N PRO A 126 1.05 19.35 -23.36
CA PRO A 126 2.01 18.39 -23.89
C PRO A 126 1.71 16.97 -23.43
N ALA A 127 1.61 16.05 -24.39
CA ALA A 127 1.42 14.63 -24.08
C ALA A 127 2.55 14.12 -23.19
N ALA A 128 2.20 13.22 -22.27
CA ALA A 128 3.20 12.46 -21.54
C ALA A 128 4.17 11.80 -22.54
N PRO A 129 5.49 11.82 -22.26
CA PRO A 129 6.45 11.16 -23.14
C PRO A 129 6.04 9.71 -23.38
N ALA A 130 6.21 9.22 -24.61
CA ALA A 130 6.00 7.81 -24.91
C ALA A 130 6.92 6.98 -24.00
N VAL A 131 6.36 5.95 -23.35
CA VAL A 131 7.17 4.96 -22.65
C VAL A 131 7.97 4.22 -23.72
N PRO A 132 9.32 4.22 -23.68
CA PRO A 132 10.11 3.50 -24.67
C PRO A 132 9.66 2.04 -24.72
N SER A 133 9.34 1.54 -25.91
CA SER A 133 9.13 0.11 -26.11
C SER A 133 10.42 -0.60 -25.70
N ARG A 134 10.33 -1.47 -24.68
CA ARG A 134 11.43 -2.35 -24.29
C ARG A 134 11.75 -3.34 -25.41
#